data_AF-A0A9E2TS62-F1
#
_entry.id   AF-A0A9E2TS62-F1
#
_cell.length_a   1.000
_cell.length_b   1.000
_cell.length_c   1.000
_cell.angle_alpha   90.00
_cell.angle_beta   90.00
_cell.angle_gamma   90.00
#
_symmetry.space_group_name_H-M   'P 1'
#
loop_
_entity.id
_entity.type
_entity.pdbx_description
1 polymer ?
#
loop_
_entity_poly.entity_id
_entity_poly.type
_entity_poly.pdbx_seq_one_letter_code
_entity_poly.pdbx_strand_id
1 'polypeptide(L)'
;MNKSIPMLLLALICSECNQAPKESSTQSQMEASTETIKTETSKPEIEVTNEQIAKAAVSALFYQPVNIMTVRTSGDIVFVSYKRPDDGQKFDFKIQVRNKSINWGSSDGRWRNSALDEKLSYSIDGQELIITTTYDDRSKTVERFKINEL
;
A
#
# COMPACT_ATOMS: atom_id res chain seq x y z
N MET A 1 -23.16 -59.73 8.66
CA MET A 1 -24.21 -59.66 7.61
C MET A 1 -23.87 -58.46 6.74
N ASN A 2 -23.41 -58.76 5.53
CA ASN A 2 -22.77 -57.84 4.59
C ASN A 2 -23.75 -57.51 3.46
N LYS A 3 -23.80 -56.27 2.99
CA LYS A 3 -24.27 -55.87 1.65
C LYS A 3 -23.47 -54.61 1.27
N SER A 4 -22.32 -54.70 0.61
CA SER A 4 -22.03 -54.98 -0.82
C SER A 4 -22.56 -53.91 -1.79
N ILE A 5 -21.61 -53.23 -2.44
CA ILE A 5 -21.68 -52.11 -3.41
C ILE A 5 -21.97 -52.63 -4.84
N PRO A 6 -22.47 -51.80 -5.77
CA PRO A 6 -21.66 -51.40 -6.96
C PRO A 6 -21.89 -49.91 -7.32
N MET A 7 -20.91 -49.02 -7.48
CA MET A 7 -19.89 -48.87 -8.54
C MET A 7 -20.44 -49.11 -9.96
N LEU A 8 -20.83 -48.03 -10.64
CA LEU A 8 -21.01 -48.02 -12.10
C LEU A 8 -19.96 -47.09 -12.71
N LEU A 9 -18.95 -47.73 -13.30
CA LEU A 9 -17.97 -47.18 -14.23
C LEU A 9 -18.64 -47.11 -15.62
N LEU A 10 -18.44 -46.04 -16.40
CA LEU A 10 -18.52 -46.15 -17.85
C LEU A 10 -17.40 -45.33 -18.52
N ALA A 11 -16.66 -46.07 -19.35
CA ALA A 11 -15.42 -45.76 -20.07
C ALA A 11 -15.59 -44.65 -21.14
N LEU A 12 -14.62 -43.75 -21.31
CA LEU A 12 -13.40 -43.85 -22.14
C LEU A 12 -13.69 -43.89 -23.66
N ILE A 13 -13.41 -42.77 -24.35
CA ILE A 13 -12.94 -42.77 -25.74
C ILE A 13 -11.72 -41.85 -25.83
N CYS A 14 -10.55 -42.47 -25.97
CA CYS A 14 -9.33 -41.88 -26.47
C CYS A 14 -9.23 -42.14 -27.99
N SER A 15 -8.71 -41.16 -28.71
CA SER A 15 -7.87 -41.29 -29.93
C SER A 15 -7.25 -39.90 -30.15
N GLU A 16 -6.03 -39.60 -29.69
CA GLU A 16 -4.72 -39.85 -30.36
C GLU A 16 -4.65 -39.22 -31.77
N CYS A 17 -3.63 -38.45 -32.18
CA CYS A 17 -2.31 -38.18 -31.61
C CYS A 17 -1.64 -36.98 -32.36
N ASN A 18 -0.71 -36.30 -31.67
CA ASN A 18 0.54 -35.70 -32.15
C ASN A 18 0.60 -34.73 -33.36
N GLN A 19 1.15 -33.53 -33.11
CA GLN A 19 2.56 -33.21 -33.41
C GLN A 19 2.97 -31.81 -32.90
N ALA A 20 4.05 -31.75 -32.13
CA ALA A 20 5.02 -30.65 -32.09
C ALA A 20 6.39 -31.25 -32.49
N PRO A 21 7.47 -30.49 -32.74
CA PRO A 21 7.66 -29.06 -32.97
C PRO A 21 8.42 -28.77 -34.30
N LYS A 22 8.59 -27.50 -34.70
CA LYS A 22 9.82 -26.97 -35.33
C LYS A 22 9.75 -25.45 -35.54
N GLU A 23 10.78 -24.78 -35.04
CA GLU A 23 11.16 -23.40 -35.35
C GLU A 23 11.40 -23.23 -36.85
N SER A 24 11.07 -22.06 -37.38
CA SER A 24 11.75 -21.49 -38.55
C SER A 24 11.70 -19.97 -38.47
N SER A 25 12.84 -19.40 -38.09
CA SER A 25 13.24 -18.03 -38.34
C SER A 25 13.24 -17.71 -39.84
N THR A 26 12.84 -16.49 -40.22
CA THR A 26 13.71 -15.53 -40.94
C THR A 26 13.01 -14.16 -41.05
N GLN A 27 13.81 -13.13 -40.74
CA GLN A 27 13.57 -11.68 -40.69
C GLN A 27 13.05 -11.11 -42.03
N SER A 28 12.39 -9.95 -42.13
CA SER A 28 12.91 -8.58 -41.92
C SER A 28 11.75 -7.65 -42.41
N GLN A 29 11.40 -6.47 -41.87
CA GLN A 29 12.14 -5.20 -41.84
C GLN A 29 11.40 -4.15 -40.96
N MET A 30 12.20 -3.24 -40.39
CA MET A 30 11.85 -1.97 -39.74
C MET A 30 11.28 -0.92 -40.71
N GLU A 31 10.21 -0.24 -40.32
CA GLU A 31 9.96 1.21 -40.54
C GLU A 31 9.11 1.69 -39.34
N ALA A 32 9.66 2.33 -38.31
CA ALA A 32 10.03 3.74 -38.25
C ALA A 32 8.86 4.72 -38.48
N SER A 33 7.86 4.68 -37.60
CA SER A 33 7.07 5.87 -37.27
C SER A 33 7.55 6.39 -35.92
N THR A 34 8.55 7.26 -35.97
CA THR A 34 8.93 8.17 -34.88
C THR A 34 7.73 9.05 -34.56
N GLU A 35 6.84 8.56 -33.71
CA GLU A 35 5.94 9.41 -32.97
C GLU A 35 6.79 10.13 -31.95
N THR A 36 6.96 11.42 -32.22
CA THR A 36 7.74 12.35 -31.40
C THR A 36 7.20 12.28 -29.99
N ILE A 37 7.97 11.67 -29.08
CA ILE A 37 7.78 11.80 -27.64
C ILE A 37 7.95 13.30 -27.37
N LYS A 38 6.81 14.00 -27.32
CA LYS A 38 6.73 15.29 -26.67
C LYS A 38 7.16 15.01 -25.24
N THR A 39 8.34 15.49 -24.88
CA THR A 39 8.73 15.67 -23.49
C THR A 39 7.64 16.53 -22.86
N GLU A 40 6.65 15.88 -22.25
CA GLU A 40 5.78 16.54 -21.30
C GLU A 40 6.71 17.10 -20.23
N THR A 41 6.76 18.42 -20.16
CA THR A 41 7.31 19.16 -19.04
C THR A 41 6.63 18.62 -17.78
N SER A 42 7.25 17.65 -17.13
CA SER A 42 6.71 17.05 -15.92
C SER A 42 6.59 18.15 -14.89
N LYS A 43 5.35 18.42 -14.48
CA LYS A 43 5.03 19.19 -13.27
C LYS A 43 5.99 18.72 -12.17
N PRO A 44 6.62 19.62 -11.40
CA PRO A 44 7.51 19.21 -10.33
C PRO A 44 6.76 18.24 -9.42
N GLU A 45 7.26 17.02 -9.33
CA GLU A 45 6.75 16.01 -8.41
C GLU A 45 7.04 16.52 -7.00
N ILE A 46 6.00 16.76 -6.21
CA ILE A 46 6.16 17.27 -4.86
C ILE A 46 6.71 16.14 -4.01
N GLU A 47 7.95 16.30 -3.53
CA GLU A 47 8.53 15.36 -2.58
C GLU A 47 7.92 15.57 -1.19
N VAL A 48 7.50 14.46 -0.57
CA VAL A 48 6.97 14.43 0.79
C VAL A 48 7.89 13.58 1.65
N THR A 49 8.28 14.12 2.81
CA THR A 49 9.16 13.43 3.75
C THR A 49 8.43 12.35 4.54
N ASN A 50 9.19 11.36 5.05
CA ASN A 50 8.62 10.34 5.93
C ASN A 50 8.06 10.94 7.22
N GLU A 51 8.64 12.03 7.72
CA GLU A 51 8.16 12.77 8.88
C GLU A 51 6.77 13.38 8.63
N GLN A 52 6.56 13.99 7.46
CA GLN A 52 5.25 14.53 7.06
C GLN A 52 4.21 13.40 6.92
N ILE A 53 4.60 12.29 6.28
CA ILE A 53 3.73 11.11 6.16
C ILE A 53 3.36 10.56 7.54
N ALA A 54 4.33 10.49 8.46
CA ALA A 54 4.11 9.98 9.81
C ALA A 54 3.17 10.87 10.63
N LYS A 55 3.33 12.20 10.58
CA LYS A 55 2.40 13.15 11.23
C LYS A 55 0.98 13.01 10.67
N ALA A 56 0.85 12.98 9.35
CA ALA A 56 -0.43 12.80 8.68
C ALA A 56 -1.09 11.46 9.06
N ALA A 57 -0.32 10.37 9.12
CA ALA A 57 -0.82 9.06 9.51
C ALA A 57 -1.37 9.04 10.94
N VAL A 58 -0.63 9.62 11.90
CA VAL A 58 -1.09 9.73 13.30
C VAL A 58 -2.30 10.66 13.40
N SER A 59 -2.34 11.73 12.62
CA SER A 59 -3.50 12.62 12.56
C SER A 59 -4.74 11.92 12.04
N ALA A 60 -4.62 11.14 10.97
CA ALA A 60 -5.70 10.35 10.39
C ALA A 60 -6.21 9.24 11.30
N LEU A 61 -5.34 8.61 12.10
CA LEU A 61 -5.72 7.55 13.05
C LEU A 61 -6.46 8.07 14.28
N PHE A 62 -6.04 9.22 14.81
CA PHE A 62 -6.46 9.68 16.14
C PHE A 62 -7.20 11.01 16.13
N TYR A 63 -7.46 11.57 14.94
CA TYR A 63 -8.15 12.84 14.73
C TYR A 63 -7.51 13.99 15.54
N GLN A 64 -6.19 13.96 15.66
CA GLN A 64 -5.41 15.01 16.34
C GLN A 64 -4.75 15.93 15.32
N PRO A 65 -4.66 17.24 15.58
CA PRO A 65 -4.09 18.17 14.62
C PRO A 65 -2.58 17.96 14.46
N VAL A 66 -2.06 18.11 13.24
CA VAL A 66 -0.63 17.86 12.94
C VAL A 66 0.31 18.88 13.62
N ASN A 67 -0.19 20.06 13.97
CA ASN A 67 0.62 21.13 14.57
C ASN A 67 1.01 20.88 16.04
N ILE A 68 0.33 19.97 16.75
CA ILE A 68 0.72 19.57 18.12
C ILE A 68 1.70 18.39 18.14
N MET A 69 2.04 17.84 16.97
CA MET A 69 2.86 16.64 16.86
C MET A 69 4.34 16.99 16.76
N THR A 70 5.15 16.26 17.52
CA THR A 70 6.60 16.31 17.47
C THR A 70 7.14 15.00 16.89
N VAL A 71 8.17 15.09 16.05
CA VAL A 71 8.81 13.94 15.40
C VAL A 71 10.25 13.75 15.87
N ARG A 72 10.67 12.49 15.97
CA ARG A 72 12.07 12.09 16.08
C ARG A 72 12.31 10.88 15.17
N THR A 73 13.46 10.80 14.53
CA THR A 73 13.77 9.72 13.57
C THR A 73 14.92 8.87 14.10
N SER A 74 14.83 7.56 13.96
CA SER A 74 15.89 6.60 14.29
C SER A 74 15.97 5.52 13.21
N GLY A 75 16.93 5.66 12.30
CA GLY A 75 17.00 4.84 11.10
C GLY A 75 15.75 5.05 10.24
N ASP A 76 15.06 3.95 9.90
CA ASP A 76 13.84 3.97 9.09
C ASP A 76 12.54 4.19 9.90
N ILE A 77 12.64 4.38 11.21
CA ILE A 77 11.48 4.54 12.09
C ILE A 77 11.35 6.03 12.45
N VAL A 78 10.20 6.60 12.11
CA VAL A 78 9.79 7.92 12.60
C VAL A 78 8.91 7.72 13.82
N PHE A 79 9.27 8.31 14.94
CA PHE A 79 8.42 8.36 16.11
C PHE A 79 7.69 9.69 16.16
N VAL A 80 6.37 9.62 16.37
CA VAL A 80 5.48 10.77 16.44
C VAL A 80 4.86 10.80 17.82
N SER A 81 4.94 11.94 18.49
CA SER A 81 4.34 12.12 19.80
C SER A 81 3.54 13.41 19.89
N TYR A 82 2.53 13.43 20.74
CA TYR A 82 1.78 14.63 21.08
C TYR A 82 1.28 14.58 22.52
N LYS A 83 0.93 15.75 23.06
CA LYS A 83 0.20 15.89 24.33
C LYS A 83 -1.25 16.22 23.99
N ARG A 84 -2.19 15.35 24.36
CA ARG A 84 -3.61 15.53 24.01
C ARG A 84 -4.15 16.78 24.72
N PRO A 85 -4.86 17.69 24.02
CA PRO A 85 -5.26 18.97 24.61
C PRO A 85 -6.29 18.88 25.75
N ASP A 86 -7.12 17.83 25.75
CA ASP A 86 -8.25 17.67 26.68
C ASP A 86 -7.82 17.31 28.11
N ASP A 87 -6.82 16.44 28.26
CA ASP A 87 -6.38 15.89 29.54
C ASP A 87 -4.86 15.98 29.77
N GLY A 88 -4.11 16.42 28.75
CA GLY A 88 -2.66 16.53 28.81
C GLY A 88 -1.93 15.20 28.78
N GLN A 89 -2.59 14.09 28.47
CA GLN A 89 -1.94 12.78 28.34
C GLN A 89 -0.98 12.78 27.15
N LYS A 90 0.21 12.18 27.33
CA LYS A 90 1.20 12.03 26.27
C LYS A 90 0.98 10.72 25.52
N PHE A 91 0.97 10.81 24.19
CA PHE A 91 0.96 9.67 23.28
C PHE A 91 2.25 9.65 22.46
N ASP A 92 2.75 8.44 22.15
CA ASP A 92 3.98 8.23 21.37
C ASP A 92 3.83 6.99 20.50
N PHE A 93 4.04 7.16 19.20
CA PHE A 93 3.85 6.15 18.17
C PHE A 93 5.13 5.95 17.38
N LYS A 94 5.33 4.75 16.86
CA LYS A 94 6.37 4.43 15.88
C LYS A 94 5.73 4.19 14.52
N ILE A 95 6.30 4.79 13.50
CA ILE A 95 5.83 4.76 12.12
C ILE A 95 6.98 4.31 11.22
N GLN A 96 6.68 3.45 10.25
CA GLN A 96 7.60 3.05 9.20
C GLN A 96 6.90 3.13 7.85
N VAL A 97 7.51 3.84 6.90
CA VAL A 97 6.98 4.04 5.55
C VAL A 97 7.73 3.14 4.58
N ARG A 98 7.01 2.33 3.80
CA ARG A 98 7.56 1.40 2.79
C ARG A 98 6.64 1.30 1.59
N ASN A 99 7.12 1.60 0.39
CA ASN A 99 6.41 1.34 -0.87
C ASN A 99 4.92 1.79 -0.86
N LYS A 100 4.65 3.03 -0.42
CA LYS A 100 3.30 3.61 -0.26
C LYS A 100 2.44 3.02 0.88
N SER A 101 2.94 2.03 1.61
CA SER A 101 2.33 1.49 2.83
C SER A 101 2.95 2.12 4.08
N ILE A 102 2.14 2.19 5.13
CA ILE A 102 2.54 2.74 6.43
C ILE A 102 2.26 1.68 7.49
N ASN A 103 3.31 1.25 8.18
CA ASN A 103 3.22 0.43 9.39
C ASN A 103 3.26 1.33 10.61
N TRP A 104 2.43 1.05 11.62
CA TRP A 104 2.42 1.83 12.85
C TRP A 104 2.23 0.97 14.10
N GLY A 105 2.50 1.56 15.26
CA GLY A 105 2.14 1.03 16.58
C GLY A 105 2.47 2.04 17.68
N SER A 106 2.07 1.76 18.92
CA SER A 106 2.60 2.49 20.07
C SER A 106 4.12 2.32 20.12
N SER A 107 4.83 3.35 20.57
CA SER A 107 6.31 3.35 20.62
C SER A 107 6.87 2.11 21.33
N ASP A 108 6.26 1.72 22.45
CA ASP A 108 6.57 0.57 23.30
C ASP A 108 5.73 -0.69 22.99
N GLY A 109 4.78 -0.61 22.07
CA GLY A 109 3.83 -1.68 21.77
C GLY A 109 4.20 -2.57 20.58
N ARG A 110 3.31 -3.49 20.23
CA ARG A 110 3.44 -4.27 18.98
C ARG A 110 3.16 -3.41 17.76
N TRP A 111 3.70 -3.82 16.61
CA TRP A 111 3.24 -3.31 15.33
C TRP A 111 1.79 -3.74 15.05
N ARG A 112 1.03 -2.86 14.41
CA ARG A 112 -0.35 -3.11 13.96
C ARG A 112 -0.37 -3.62 12.52
N ASN A 113 0.33 -4.73 12.29
CA ASN A 113 0.49 -5.33 10.97
C ASN A 113 -0.19 -6.70 10.80
N SER A 114 -0.96 -7.18 11.78
CA SER A 114 -1.71 -8.44 11.69
C SER A 114 -2.96 -8.33 10.81
N ALA A 115 -3.58 -9.45 10.45
CA ALA A 115 -4.74 -9.47 9.55
C ALA A 115 -5.94 -8.65 10.05
N LEU A 116 -6.12 -8.54 11.37
CA LEU A 116 -7.21 -7.80 12.00
C LEU A 116 -6.86 -6.35 12.34
N ASP A 117 -5.62 -5.92 12.07
CA ASP A 117 -5.25 -4.53 12.22
C ASP A 117 -5.53 -3.75 10.93
N GLU A 118 -5.95 -2.50 11.09
CA GLU A 118 -6.11 -1.54 10.02
C GLU A 118 -4.83 -1.35 9.19
N LYS A 119 -5.00 -1.13 7.90
CA LYS A 119 -3.92 -0.94 6.92
C LYS A 119 -3.89 0.49 6.45
N LEU A 120 -2.72 1.12 6.56
CA LEU A 120 -2.52 2.49 6.13
C LEU A 120 -1.70 2.52 4.84
N SER A 121 -2.12 3.40 3.94
CA SER A 121 -1.38 3.75 2.73
C SER A 121 -1.43 5.24 2.49
N TYR A 122 -0.51 5.76 1.69
CA TYR A 122 -0.54 7.15 1.24
C TYR A 122 -0.42 7.28 -0.27
N SER A 123 -0.92 8.41 -0.77
CA SER A 123 -0.71 8.90 -2.13
C SER A 123 -0.55 10.42 -2.13
N ILE A 124 0.04 10.95 -3.19
CA ILE A 124 0.22 12.39 -3.39
C ILE A 124 -0.66 12.79 -4.58
N ASP A 125 -1.48 13.81 -4.40
CA ASP A 125 -2.31 14.39 -5.45
C ASP A 125 -2.12 15.91 -5.46
N GLY A 126 -1.33 16.40 -6.41
CA GLY A 126 -0.94 17.80 -6.44
C GLY A 126 -0.21 18.22 -5.17
N GLN A 127 -0.83 19.10 -4.38
CA GLN A 127 -0.29 19.65 -3.13
C GLN A 127 -0.85 18.95 -1.87
N GLU A 128 -1.56 17.85 -2.05
CA GLU A 128 -2.17 17.10 -0.96
C GLU A 128 -1.47 15.75 -0.76
N LEU A 129 -1.18 15.46 0.50
CA LEU A 129 -0.90 14.12 0.98
C LEU A 129 -2.23 13.49 1.42
N ILE A 130 -2.55 12.33 0.85
CA ILE A 130 -3.77 11.58 1.16
C ILE A 130 -3.39 10.37 1.99
N ILE A 131 -3.98 10.21 3.17
CA ILE A 131 -3.88 9.00 4.00
C ILE A 131 -5.17 8.20 3.85
N THR A 132 -5.05 6.92 3.50
CA THR A 132 -6.17 5.98 3.48
C THR A 132 -5.96 4.94 4.56
N THR A 133 -6.94 4.78 5.46
CA THR A 133 -6.99 3.72 6.45
C THR A 133 -8.06 2.71 6.00
N THR A 134 -7.68 1.44 5.85
CA THR A 134 -8.61 0.34 5.52
C THR A 134 -8.74 -0.57 6.72
N TYR A 135 -9.98 -0.83 7.16
CA TYR A 135 -10.29 -1.69 8.30
C TYR A 135 -10.53 -3.14 7.85
N ASP A 136 -10.64 -4.04 8.82
CA ASP A 136 -10.82 -5.49 8.58
C ASP A 136 -12.15 -5.81 7.88
N ASP A 137 -13.19 -5.03 8.13
CA ASP A 137 -14.49 -5.08 7.43
C ASP A 137 -14.44 -4.51 5.99
N ARG A 138 -13.27 -4.03 5.55
CA ARG A 138 -12.97 -3.37 4.27
C ARG A 138 -13.53 -1.95 4.14
N SER A 139 -14.14 -1.40 5.19
CA SER A 139 -14.46 0.02 5.25
C SER A 139 -13.17 0.85 5.21
N LYS A 140 -13.30 2.12 4.81
CA LYS A 140 -12.16 3.02 4.64
C LYS A 140 -12.46 4.41 5.18
N THR A 141 -11.44 5.03 5.75
CA THR A 141 -11.39 6.49 5.94
C THR A 141 -10.29 7.08 5.05
N VAL A 142 -10.51 8.30 4.59
CA VAL A 142 -9.59 9.02 3.70
C VAL A 142 -9.44 10.44 4.24
N GLU A 143 -8.22 10.79 4.63
CA GLU A 143 -7.86 12.10 5.16
C GLU A 143 -6.89 12.81 4.22
N ARG A 144 -7.06 14.11 4.04
CA ARG A 144 -6.28 14.94 3.11
C ARG A 144 -5.56 16.04 3.87
N PHE A 145 -4.28 16.17 3.59
CA PHE A 145 -3.40 17.13 4.24
C PHE A 145 -2.69 17.95 3.19
N LYS A 146 -2.72 19.28 3.32
CA LYS A 146 -1.88 20.12 2.46
C LYS A 146 -0.43 19.96 2.89
N ILE A 147 0.45 19.66 1.93
CA ILE A 147 1.85 19.34 2.20
C ILE A 147 2.59 20.51 2.86
N ASN A 148 2.20 21.75 2.56
CA ASN A 148 2.78 22.96 3.17
C ASN A 148 2.30 23.26 4.60
N GLU A 149 1.35 22.48 5.14
CA GLU A 149 0.82 22.59 6.49
C GLU A 149 1.27 21.43 7.41
N LEU A 150 2.10 20.50 6.88
CA LEU A 150 2.62 19.31 7.58
C LEU A 150 3.95 19.55 8.29
#